data_AF-A0A286LSP2-F1
#
_entry.id   AF-A0A286LSP2-F1
#
_cell.length_a   1.000
_cell.length_b   1.000
_cell.length_c   1.000
_cell.angle_alpha   90.00
_cell.angle_beta   90.00
_cell.angle_gamma   90.00
#
_symmetry.space_group_name_H-M   'P 1'
#
loop_
_entity.id
_entity.type
_entity.pdbx_description
1 polymer ?
#
loop_
_entity_poly.entity_id
_entity_poly.type
_entity_poly.pdbx_seq_one_letter_code
_entity_poly.pdbx_strand_id
1 'polypeptide(L)'
;GHIELARPVFHPGFIVKVKKILECICVNCGRLKADISDPTFADRIRHVRDPKARMQVVWNYCKGKTICEPDEPRDDNDNIDGDEAKRGHGGCGAAQPQIRKEGLKLFVQYKRSKDEDEEAKTLQPDKRLFPPHEVYTALKKIPDSDLNLLGLSDEYARPEWMILTVLPVPPPPVRP
;
A
#
# COMPACT_ATOMS: atom_id res chain seq x y z
N GLY A 1 -13.09 18.40 22.94
CA GLY A 1 -11.97 19.23 22.44
C GLY A 1 -11.05 18.39 21.58
N HIS A 2 -9.92 18.92 21.14
CA HIS A 2 -8.90 18.16 20.42
C HIS A 2 -7.49 18.65 20.76
N ILE A 3 -6.49 17.82 20.50
CA ILE A 3 -5.06 18.15 20.62
C ILE A 3 -4.41 17.92 19.27
N GLU A 4 -3.78 18.94 18.70
CA GLU A 4 -2.92 18.79 17.53
C GLU A 4 -1.59 18.16 17.95
N LEU A 5 -1.19 17.07 17.29
CA LEU A 5 0.04 16.37 17.63
C LEU A 5 1.21 17.00 16.87
N ALA A 6 2.34 17.21 17.55
CA ALA A 6 3.56 17.74 16.92
C ALA A 6 4.13 16.81 15.84
N ARG A 7 3.83 15.50 15.91
CA ARG A 7 4.20 14.51 14.91
C ARG A 7 3.07 13.48 14.75
N PRO A 8 2.85 12.93 13.54
CA PRO A 8 1.90 11.84 13.34
C PRO A 8 2.26 10.60 14.17
N VAL A 9 1.25 9.87 14.64
CA VAL A 9 1.40 8.65 15.45
C VAL A 9 0.53 7.53 14.89
N PHE A 10 1.01 6.28 14.92
CA PHE A 10 0.18 5.14 14.56
C PHE A 10 -0.96 4.93 15.56
N HIS A 11 -2.20 4.81 15.06
CA HIS A 11 -3.29 4.33 15.90
C HIS A 11 -3.09 2.83 16.22
N PRO A 12 -3.05 2.41 17.50
CA PRO A 12 -2.72 1.02 17.88
C PRO A 12 -3.72 0.00 17.32
N GLY A 13 -5.00 0.37 17.21
CA GLY A 13 -6.04 -0.48 16.63
C GLY A 13 -5.94 -0.66 15.10
N PHE A 14 -5.20 0.20 14.39
CA PHE A 14 -5.15 0.18 12.92
C PHE A 14 -3.78 -0.17 12.34
N ILE A 15 -2.71 -0.23 13.13
CA ILE A 15 -1.35 -0.48 12.62
C ILE A 15 -1.24 -1.76 11.78
N VAL A 16 -2.00 -2.81 12.10
CA VAL A 16 -2.05 -4.05 11.32
C VAL A 16 -2.75 -3.83 9.97
N LYS A 17 -3.83 -3.05 9.94
CA LYS A 17 -4.54 -2.71 8.71
C LYS A 17 -3.70 -1.79 7.82
N VAL A 18 -3.06 -0.78 8.41
CA VAL A 18 -2.07 0.10 7.74
C VAL A 18 -0.96 -0.72 7.09
N LYS A 19 -0.37 -1.67 7.83
CA LYS A 19 0.64 -2.59 7.28
C LYS A 19 0.12 -3.33 6.04
N LYS A 20 -1.08 -3.90 6.10
CA LYS A 20 -1.67 -4.62 4.96
C LYS A 20 -1.90 -3.70 3.76
N ILE A 21 -2.38 -2.48 3.98
CA ILE A 21 -2.58 -1.47 2.92
C ILE A 21 -1.24 -1.13 2.25
N LEU A 22 -0.20 -0.88 3.04
CA LEU A 22 1.16 -0.63 2.53
C LEU A 22 1.73 -1.82 1.74
N GLU A 23 1.34 -3.05 2.07
CA GLU A 23 1.70 -4.25 1.30
C GLU A 23 0.89 -4.39 0.00
N CYS A 24 -0.21 -3.65 -0.16
CA CYS A 24 -1.02 -3.62 -1.38
C CYS A 24 -0.54 -2.58 -2.39
N ILE A 25 -0.10 -1.42 -1.91
CA ILE A 25 0.26 -0.27 -2.74
C ILE A 25 1.76 -0.21 -3.04
N CYS A 26 2.12 0.61 -4.02
CA CYS A 26 3.48 1.04 -4.24
C CYS A 26 3.85 2.12 -3.22
N VAL A 27 4.89 1.90 -2.40
CA VAL A 27 5.34 2.89 -1.40
C VAL A 27 5.90 4.18 -2.03
N ASN A 28 6.22 4.15 -3.33
CA ASN A 28 6.75 5.29 -4.07
C ASN A 28 5.63 6.13 -4.72
N CYS A 29 4.82 5.53 -5.61
CA CYS A 29 3.80 6.25 -6.38
C CYS A 29 2.39 6.18 -5.77
N GLY A 30 2.13 5.32 -4.79
CA GLY A 30 0.83 5.22 -4.11
C GLY A 30 -0.22 4.35 -4.82
N ARG A 31 0.00 3.95 -6.08
CA ARG A 31 -0.93 3.07 -6.81
C ARG A 31 -0.97 1.67 -6.25
N LEU A 32 -2.12 1.01 -6.38
CA LEU A 32 -2.29 -0.41 -6.09
C LEU A 32 -1.42 -1.24 -7.04
N LYS A 33 -0.68 -2.23 -6.52
CA LYS A 33 0.27 -3.03 -7.33
C LYS A 33 -0.39 -3.99 -8.32
N ALA A 34 -1.71 -4.08 -8.30
CA ALA A 34 -2.52 -4.87 -9.20
C ALA A 34 -3.88 -4.19 -9.39
N ASP A 35 -4.42 -4.26 -10.59
CA ASP A 35 -5.73 -3.71 -10.94
C ASP A 35 -6.47 -4.67 -11.88
N ILE A 36 -7.62 -4.22 -12.41
CA ILE A 36 -8.48 -5.03 -13.28
C ILE A 36 -7.86 -5.36 -14.65
N SER A 37 -6.71 -4.78 -15.01
CA SER A 37 -5.97 -5.16 -16.22
C SER A 37 -5.41 -6.58 -16.14
N ASP A 38 -5.14 -7.05 -14.91
CA ASP A 38 -4.71 -8.41 -14.64
C ASP A 38 -5.94 -9.33 -14.50
N PRO A 39 -6.20 -10.25 -15.46
CA PRO A 39 -7.39 -11.09 -15.43
C PRO A 39 -7.46 -11.97 -14.17
N THR A 40 -6.31 -12.41 -13.66
CA THR A 40 -6.24 -13.26 -12.47
C THR A 40 -6.58 -12.49 -11.20
N PHE A 41 -6.24 -11.20 -11.15
CA PHE A 41 -6.69 -10.31 -10.09
C PHE A 41 -8.17 -9.98 -10.21
N ALA A 42 -8.62 -9.63 -11.42
CA ALA A 42 -10.01 -9.28 -11.71
C ALA A 42 -10.96 -10.41 -11.28
N ASP A 43 -10.67 -11.65 -11.66
CA ASP A 43 -11.49 -12.82 -11.30
C ASP A 43 -11.55 -13.05 -9.78
N ARG A 44 -10.45 -12.79 -9.06
CA ARG A 44 -10.41 -12.94 -7.59
C ARG A 44 -11.32 -11.94 -6.87
N ILE A 45 -11.47 -10.72 -7.39
CA ILE A 45 -12.26 -9.67 -6.74
C ILE A 45 -13.69 -9.56 -7.27
N ARG A 46 -13.97 -10.09 -8.47
CA ARG A 46 -15.23 -9.95 -9.21
C ARG A 46 -16.48 -10.25 -8.37
N HIS A 47 -16.44 -11.35 -7.62
CA HIS A 47 -17.60 -11.82 -6.86
C HIS A 47 -17.54 -11.45 -5.37
N VAL A 48 -16.51 -10.73 -4.93
CA VAL A 48 -16.34 -10.37 -3.52
C VAL A 48 -17.04 -9.04 -3.26
N ARG A 49 -18.29 -9.12 -2.77
CA ARG A 49 -19.13 -7.95 -2.46
C ARG A 49 -18.81 -7.33 -1.11
N ASP A 50 -18.45 -8.15 -0.12
CA ASP A 50 -18.09 -7.65 1.22
C ASP A 50 -16.75 -6.90 1.18
N PRO A 51 -16.70 -5.61 1.54
CA PRO A 51 -15.46 -4.81 1.47
C PRO A 51 -14.33 -5.36 2.34
N LYS A 52 -14.66 -5.93 3.51
CA LYS A 52 -13.67 -6.50 4.43
C LYS A 52 -13.03 -7.76 3.85
N ALA A 53 -13.82 -8.65 3.26
CA ALA A 53 -13.33 -9.81 2.53
C ALA A 53 -12.52 -9.40 1.29
N ARG A 54 -12.98 -8.37 0.56
CA ARG A 54 -12.28 -7.83 -0.61
C ARG A 54 -10.87 -7.37 -0.27
N MET A 55 -10.71 -6.57 0.77
CA MET A 55 -9.38 -6.15 1.28
C MET A 55 -8.45 -7.33 1.54
N GLN A 56 -8.95 -8.40 2.15
CA GLN A 56 -8.17 -9.60 2.45
C GLN A 56 -7.71 -10.32 1.16
N VAL A 57 -8.59 -10.41 0.16
CA VAL A 57 -8.26 -11.00 -1.15
C VAL A 57 -7.22 -10.16 -1.89
N VAL A 58 -7.44 -8.85 -1.97
CA VAL A 58 -6.49 -7.92 -2.62
C VAL A 58 -5.13 -7.96 -1.95
N TRP A 59 -5.09 -7.95 -0.61
CA TRP A 59 -3.84 -8.06 0.14
C TRP A 59 -3.11 -9.38 -0.12
N ASN A 60 -3.83 -10.50 -0.14
CA ASN A 60 -3.22 -11.79 -0.42
C ASN A 60 -2.59 -11.86 -1.82
N TYR A 61 -3.15 -11.13 -2.78
CA TYR A 61 -2.61 -11.01 -4.13
C TYR A 61 -1.38 -10.09 -4.15
N CYS A 62 -1.51 -8.87 -3.63
CA CYS A 62 -0.50 -7.83 -3.78
C CYS A 62 0.74 -7.99 -2.89
N LYS A 63 0.63 -8.68 -1.74
CA LYS A 63 1.76 -8.87 -0.81
C LYS A 63 2.96 -9.60 -1.43
N GLY A 64 2.72 -10.41 -2.47
CA GLY A 64 3.75 -11.14 -3.21
C GLY A 64 4.45 -10.29 -4.28
N LYS A 65 3.84 -9.17 -4.71
CA LYS A 65 4.42 -8.28 -5.72
C LYS A 65 5.55 -7.44 -5.13
N THR A 66 6.76 -7.69 -5.61
CA THR A 66 8.01 -7.06 -5.15
C THR A 66 8.51 -5.95 -6.08
N ILE A 67 7.81 -5.70 -7.19
CA ILE A 67 8.09 -4.64 -8.16
C ILE A 67 6.76 -3.98 -8.53
N CYS A 68 6.76 -2.66 -8.72
CA CYS A 68 5.63 -1.91 -9.25
C CYS A 68 5.74 -1.88 -10.78
N GLU A 69 5.12 -2.85 -11.45
CA GLU A 69 5.23 -3.06 -12.90
C GLU A 69 4.78 -1.82 -13.70
N PRO A 70 5.66 -1.18 -14.49
CA PRO A 70 5.27 -0.09 -15.36
C PRO A 70 4.46 -0.61 -16.55
N ASP A 71 3.71 0.27 -17.20
CA ASP A 71 3.01 -0.07 -18.43
C ASP A 71 4.01 -0.29 -19.56
N GLU A 72 3.74 -1.26 -20.45
CA GLU A 72 4.55 -1.45 -21.64
C GLU A 72 4.43 -0.21 -22.55
N PRO A 73 5.55 0.29 -23.10
CA PRO A 73 5.49 1.39 -24.06
C PRO A 73 4.69 0.94 -25.28
N ARG A 74 3.77 1.79 -25.75
CA ARG A 74 3.10 1.56 -27.03
C ARG A 74 4.14 1.67 -28.13
N ASP A 75 4.29 0.63 -28.94
CA ASP A 75 5.08 0.73 -30.16
C ASP A 75 4.25 1.48 -31.21
N ASP A 76 4.79 2.56 -31.78
CA ASP A 76 4.09 3.42 -32.75
C ASP A 76 3.74 2.70 -34.08
N ASN A 77 4.12 1.42 -34.21
CA ASN A 77 3.96 0.62 -35.41
C ASN A 77 2.73 -0.33 -35.39
N ASP A 78 2.03 -0.46 -34.26
CA ASP A 78 0.81 -1.30 -34.14
C ASP A 78 -0.47 -0.53 -34.54
N ASN A 79 -0.43 0.10 -35.72
CA ASN A 79 -1.58 0.73 -36.36
C ASN A 79 -2.32 -0.19 -37.33
N ILE A 80 -2.22 -1.51 -37.14
CA ILE A 80 -2.96 -2.51 -37.92
C ILE A 80 -3.43 -3.59 -36.93
N ASP A 81 -4.76 -3.71 -36.79
CA ASP A 81 -5.49 -4.66 -35.93
C ASP A 81 -5.53 -4.37 -34.42
N GLY A 82 -6.38 -3.42 -34.02
CA GLY A 82 -7.49 -3.61 -33.08
C GLY A 82 -7.28 -4.19 -31.66
N ASP A 83 -6.09 -4.62 -31.28
CA ASP A 83 -5.79 -5.18 -29.96
C ASP A 83 -5.20 -4.05 -29.11
N GLU A 84 -6.03 -3.44 -28.26
CA GLU A 84 -5.60 -2.37 -27.36
C GLU A 84 -4.40 -2.86 -26.55
N ALA A 85 -3.21 -2.29 -26.79
CA ALA A 85 -2.01 -2.53 -26.00
C ALA A 85 -2.40 -2.62 -24.52
N LYS A 86 -2.12 -3.77 -23.89
CA LYS A 86 -2.57 -4.11 -22.53
C LYS A 86 -2.14 -3.01 -21.58
N ARG A 87 -3.07 -2.10 -21.26
CA ARG A 87 -2.83 -1.03 -20.29
C ARG A 87 -2.62 -1.69 -18.94
N GLY A 88 -1.42 -1.62 -18.40
CA GLY A 88 -1.15 -2.08 -17.05
C GLY A 88 -1.76 -1.15 -16.01
N HIS A 89 -1.40 -1.37 -14.75
CA HIS A 89 -1.90 -0.59 -13.62
C HIS A 89 -1.27 0.81 -13.46
N GLY A 90 -0.43 1.25 -14.40
CA GLY A 90 0.24 2.56 -14.35
C GLY A 90 1.38 2.64 -13.33
N GLY A 91 2.13 1.55 -13.14
CA GLY A 91 3.22 1.47 -12.18
C GLY A 91 4.46 2.30 -12.54
N CYS A 92 5.42 2.38 -11.62
CA CYS A 92 6.60 3.25 -11.73
C CYS A 92 7.96 2.52 -11.80
N GLY A 93 7.96 1.19 -11.88
CA GLY A 93 9.18 0.36 -11.90
C GLY A 93 9.88 0.17 -10.56
N ALA A 94 9.50 0.91 -9.51
CA ALA A 94 10.18 0.85 -8.22
C ALA A 94 10.07 -0.54 -7.55
N ALA A 95 11.19 -1.02 -7.01
CA ALA A 95 11.21 -2.18 -6.11
C ALA A 95 10.36 -1.90 -4.85
N GLN A 96 9.71 -2.95 -4.34
CA GLN A 96 8.76 -2.88 -3.23
C GLN A 96 9.33 -3.57 -2.00
N PRO A 97 9.36 -2.89 -0.85
CA PRO A 97 9.89 -3.46 0.37
C PRO A 97 8.92 -4.48 0.99
N GLN A 98 9.47 -5.36 1.81
CA GLN A 98 8.70 -6.13 2.77
C GLN A 98 8.43 -5.24 4.00
N ILE A 99 7.16 -5.11 4.37
CA ILE A 99 6.76 -4.33 5.55
C ILE A 99 6.76 -5.25 6.78
N ARG A 100 7.54 -4.91 7.80
CA ARG A 100 7.61 -5.65 9.07
C ARG A 100 7.04 -4.81 10.21
N LYS A 101 6.29 -5.44 11.12
CA LYS A 101 5.77 -4.80 12.33
C LYS A 101 6.51 -5.33 13.55
N GLU A 102 7.00 -4.43 14.38
CA GLU A 102 7.60 -4.76 15.68
C GLU A 102 7.03 -3.80 16.72
N GLY A 103 6.24 -4.35 17.65
CA GLY A 103 5.45 -3.52 18.57
C GLY A 103 4.55 -2.54 17.81
N LEU A 104 4.77 -1.24 18.07
CA LEU A 104 4.09 -0.10 17.43
C LEU A 104 4.92 0.58 16.32
N LYS A 105 5.96 -0.09 15.81
CA LYS A 105 6.81 0.42 14.72
C LYS A 105 6.61 -0.42 13.46
N LEU A 106 6.72 0.24 12.32
CA LEU A 106 6.82 -0.40 11.01
C LEU A 106 8.24 -0.24 10.47
N PHE A 107 8.70 -1.24 9.74
CA PHE A 107 10.00 -1.25 9.08
C PHE A 107 9.83 -1.67 7.63
N VAL A 108 10.63 -1.08 6.75
CA VAL A 108 10.78 -1.49 5.36
C VAL A 108 12.07 -2.28 5.21
N GLN A 109 12.03 -3.37 4.47
CA GLN A 109 13.17 -4.23 4.19
C GLN A 109 13.16 -4.58 2.70
N TYR A 110 14.17 -4.13 1.96
CA TYR A 110 14.34 -4.49 0.56
C TYR A 110 15.13 -5.80 0.47
N LYS A 111 14.70 -6.69 -0.43
CA LYS A 111 15.49 -7.88 -0.74
C LYS A 111 16.64 -7.46 -1.66
N ARG A 112 17.88 -7.85 -1.33
CA ARG A 112 19.03 -7.71 -2.23
C ARG A 112 18.93 -8.72 -3.37
N SER A 113 19.50 -8.39 -4.52
CA SER A 113 19.61 -9.32 -5.65
C SER A 113 20.62 -10.43 -5.33
N LYS A 114 20.44 -11.60 -5.94
CA LYS A 114 21.30 -12.77 -5.72
C LYS A 114 22.77 -12.55 -6.11
N ASP A 115 23.09 -11.56 -6.94
CA ASP A 115 24.46 -11.32 -7.39
C ASP A 115 25.33 -10.61 -6.33
N GLU A 116 24.71 -10.00 -5.31
CA GLU A 116 25.41 -9.38 -4.17
C GLU A 116 25.59 -10.35 -2.97
N ASP A 117 25.11 -11.60 -3.07
CA ASP A 117 25.04 -12.56 -1.94
C ASP A 117 26.39 -13.21 -1.58
N GLU A 118 27.41 -13.17 -2.45
CA GLU A 118 28.71 -13.81 -2.18
C GLU A 118 29.58 -13.00 -1.18
N GLU A 119 29.50 -11.67 -1.19
CA GLU A 119 30.33 -10.80 -0.34
C GLU A 119 29.61 -10.30 0.93
N ALA A 120 28.28 -10.36 0.97
CA ALA A 120 27.46 -9.62 1.95
C ALA A 120 26.85 -10.47 3.08
N LYS A 121 27.26 -11.74 3.27
CA LYS A 121 26.71 -12.66 4.30
C LYS A 121 26.84 -12.15 5.76
N THR A 122 27.56 -11.06 6.00
CA THR A 122 27.73 -10.43 7.32
C THR A 122 26.91 -9.14 7.54
N LEU A 123 26.26 -8.57 6.52
CA LEU A 123 25.43 -7.37 6.67
C LEU A 123 23.96 -7.75 6.80
N GLN A 124 23.35 -7.41 7.96
CA GLN A 124 21.91 -7.54 8.16
C GLN A 124 21.16 -6.91 6.99
N PRO A 125 20.05 -7.52 6.52
CA PRO A 125 19.24 -6.94 5.48
C PRO A 125 18.79 -5.54 5.92
N ASP A 126 18.83 -4.59 4.98
CA ASP A 126 18.72 -3.16 5.25
C ASP A 126 17.31 -2.80 5.76
N LYS A 127 17.12 -2.97 7.06
CA LYS A 127 15.87 -2.81 7.77
C LYS A 127 15.79 -1.37 8.25
N ARG A 128 15.08 -0.54 7.51
CA ARG A 128 14.89 0.88 7.83
C ARG A 128 13.57 1.08 8.57
N LEU A 129 13.57 1.93 9.60
CA LEU A 129 12.34 2.38 10.25
C LEU A 129 11.46 3.10 9.22
N PHE A 130 10.17 2.76 9.18
CA PHE A 130 9.16 3.45 8.37
C PHE A 130 8.27 4.31 9.29
N PRO A 131 8.66 5.57 9.54
CA PRO A 131 8.02 6.39 10.56
C PRO A 131 6.59 6.79 10.14
N PRO A 132 5.70 7.12 11.11
CA PRO A 132 4.31 7.43 10.83
C PRO A 132 4.09 8.55 9.80
N HIS A 133 4.96 9.56 9.76
CA HIS A 133 4.82 10.69 8.82
C HIS A 133 5.11 10.29 7.36
N GLU A 134 6.08 9.40 7.12
CA GLU A 134 6.33 8.87 5.78
C GLU A 134 5.18 7.94 5.36
N VAL A 135 4.69 7.10 6.28
CA VAL A 135 3.52 6.24 6.03
C VAL A 135 2.28 7.10 5.69
N TYR A 136 2.02 8.15 6.47
CA TYR A 136 0.94 9.10 6.19
C TYR A 136 1.03 9.67 4.78
N THR A 137 2.25 10.08 4.37
CA THR A 137 2.50 10.60 3.02
C THR A 137 2.28 9.54 1.94
N ALA A 138 2.70 8.30 2.17
CA ALA A 138 2.48 7.19 1.24
C ALA A 138 0.98 6.86 1.07
N LEU A 139 0.22 6.85 2.17
CA LEU A 139 -1.22 6.58 2.14
C LEU A 139 -2.01 7.70 1.44
N LYS A 140 -1.57 8.97 1.55
CA LYS A 140 -2.17 10.10 0.83
C LYS A 140 -2.02 10.04 -0.68
N LYS A 141 -1.02 9.32 -1.19
CA LYS A 141 -0.79 9.17 -2.64
C LYS A 141 -1.77 8.21 -3.30
N ILE A 142 -2.52 7.43 -2.52
CA ILE A 142 -3.45 6.43 -3.07
C ILE A 142 -4.60 7.18 -3.77
N PRO A 143 -4.85 6.92 -5.06
CA PRO A 143 -5.98 7.51 -5.77
C PRO A 143 -7.31 6.88 -5.32
N ASP A 144 -8.40 7.64 -5.42
CA ASP A 144 -9.71 7.19 -4.94
C ASP A 144 -10.24 5.96 -5.73
N SER A 145 -9.83 5.79 -6.98
CA SER A 145 -10.09 4.57 -7.77
C SER A 145 -9.54 3.30 -7.12
N ASP A 146 -8.34 3.39 -6.54
CA ASP A 146 -7.64 2.27 -5.94
C ASP A 146 -8.19 1.95 -4.55
N LEU A 147 -8.72 2.96 -3.84
CA LEU A 147 -9.42 2.75 -2.56
C LEU A 147 -10.62 1.83 -2.74
N ASN A 148 -11.42 2.06 -3.78
CA ASN A 148 -12.58 1.25 -4.10
C ASN A 148 -12.21 -0.20 -4.48
N LEU A 149 -11.12 -0.38 -5.26
CA LEU A 149 -10.59 -1.71 -5.59
C LEU A 149 -10.12 -2.45 -4.34
N LEU A 150 -9.45 -1.74 -3.43
CA LEU A 150 -8.95 -2.27 -2.17
C LEU A 150 -10.07 -2.63 -1.17
N GLY A 151 -11.29 -2.12 -1.36
CA GLY A 151 -12.42 -2.30 -0.45
C GLY A 151 -12.44 -1.29 0.69
N LEU A 152 -11.95 -0.08 0.46
CA LEU A 152 -12.05 1.08 1.34
C LEU A 152 -13.00 2.12 0.74
N SER A 153 -13.52 3.01 1.59
CA SER A 153 -14.33 4.16 1.19
C SER A 153 -13.48 5.42 1.22
N ASP A 154 -13.50 6.17 0.13
CA ASP A 154 -12.91 7.50 -0.03
C ASP A 154 -13.63 8.58 0.81
N GLU A 155 -14.92 8.40 1.07
CA GLU A 155 -15.72 9.33 1.88
C GLU A 155 -15.61 9.08 3.40
N TYR A 156 -15.66 7.81 3.83
CA TYR A 156 -15.79 7.46 5.25
C TYR A 156 -14.56 6.80 5.87
N ALA A 157 -13.63 6.29 5.06
CA ALA A 157 -12.59 5.38 5.54
C ALA A 157 -11.26 5.53 4.78
N ARG A 158 -10.83 6.78 4.55
CA ARG A 158 -9.53 7.03 3.92
C ARG A 158 -8.38 6.48 4.77
N PRO A 159 -7.40 5.81 4.15
CA PRO A 159 -6.37 5.08 4.88
C PRO A 159 -5.43 5.98 5.67
N GLU A 160 -5.15 7.21 5.20
CA GLU A 160 -4.33 8.16 5.92
C GLU A 160 -4.94 8.62 7.26
N TRP A 161 -6.26 8.47 7.45
CA TRP A 161 -6.94 8.76 8.72
C TRP A 161 -6.64 7.72 9.80
N MET A 162 -6.06 6.57 9.43
CA MET A 162 -5.56 5.59 10.40
C MET A 162 -4.27 6.06 11.11
N ILE A 163 -3.66 7.15 10.62
CA ILE A 163 -2.54 7.82 11.27
C ILE A 163 -3.07 9.05 12.01
N LEU A 164 -2.85 9.09 13.33
CA LEU A 164 -3.31 10.19 14.17
C LEU A 164 -2.42 11.41 13.98
N THR A 165 -3.02 12.51 13.53
CA THR A 165 -2.42 13.86 13.53
C THR A 165 -3.10 14.78 14.52
N VAL A 166 -4.37 14.53 14.81
CA VAL A 166 -5.18 15.22 15.82
C VAL A 166 -5.81 14.17 16.72
N LEU A 167 -5.66 14.34 18.04
CA LEU A 167 -6.22 13.44 19.04
C LEU A 167 -7.50 14.05 19.64
N PRO A 168 -8.66 13.40 19.53
CA PRO A 168 -9.87 13.89 20.19
C PRO A 168 -9.73 13.80 21.72
N VAL A 169 -10.11 14.86 22.42
CA VAL A 169 -10.13 14.90 23.88
C VAL A 169 -11.55 14.63 24.37
N PRO A 170 -11.79 13.48 25.03
CA PRO A 170 -13.11 13.16 25.55
C PRO A 170 -13.53 14.16 26.64
N PRO A 171 -14.82 14.52 26.73
CA PRO A 171 -15.31 15.47 27.72
C PRO A 171 -15.31 14.85 29.13
N PRO A 172 -15.39 15.66 30.21
CA PRO A 172 -15.37 15.17 31.59
C PRO A 172 -16.30 13.98 31.90
N PRO A 173 -17.54 13.88 31.37
CA PRO A 173 -18.40 12.71 31.63
C PRO A 173 -17.84 11.36 31.16
N VAL A 174 -16.91 11.35 30.20
CA VAL A 174 -16.27 10.14 29.68
C VAL A 174 -14.98 9.80 30.47
N ARG A 175 -14.47 10.76 31.24
CA ARG A 175 -13.24 10.66 32.06
C ARG A 175 -13.47 11.29 33.44
N PRO A 176 -14.40 10.74 34.26
CA PRO A 176 -14.72 11.25 35.59
C PRO A 176 -13.55 11.15 36.58
#